data_AF-A0A7R9JMB2-F1
#
_entry.id   AF-A0A7R9JMB2-F1
#
_cell.length_a   1.000
_cell.length_b   1.000
_cell.length_c   1.000
_cell.angle_alpha   90.00
_cell.angle_beta   90.00
_cell.angle_gamma   90.00
#
_symmetry.space_group_name_H-M   'P 1'
#
loop_
_entity.id
_entity.type
_entity.pdbx_description
1 polymer ?
#
loop_
_entity_poly.entity_id
_entity_poly.type
_entity_poly.pdbx_seq_one_letter_code
_entity_poly.pdbx_strand_id
1 'polypeptide(L)'
;MDHRSVNACLAPVAAMHGLAVTTVEGIGSTRTRLHACGFCTPGIVMSMYTLLRNTGRPTLEDLDTALQGNLCRCTGYRPILEGFRVFTEDWERRQAAQYTNGSVNGSCGMGDKCCKVNGTVDHEDEQLFDKSQFVPYDPTQEPIFPPELKVTSST
;
A
#
# COMPACT_ATOMS: atom_id res chain seq x y z
N MET A 1 9.61 -0.07 18.18
CA MET A 1 8.74 -1.25 18.36
C MET A 1 8.78 -2.01 17.06
N ASP A 2 8.89 -3.34 17.11
CA ASP A 2 8.98 -4.19 15.93
C ASP A 2 7.59 -4.72 15.57
N HIS A 3 7.10 -4.44 14.35
CA HIS A 3 5.82 -4.92 13.86
C HIS A 3 6.03 -6.03 12.84
N ARG A 4 5.32 -7.16 12.99
CA ARG A 4 5.46 -8.32 12.10
C ARG A 4 4.10 -8.80 11.60
N SER A 5 4.02 -9.08 10.31
CA SER A 5 2.89 -9.76 9.71
C SER A 5 3.08 -11.27 9.88
N VAL A 6 1.99 -11.97 10.20
CA VAL A 6 2.02 -13.41 10.44
C VAL A 6 0.79 -14.07 9.81
N ASN A 7 0.96 -15.30 9.33
CA ASN A 7 -0.16 -16.11 8.88
C ASN A 7 -0.90 -16.67 10.10
N ALA A 8 -2.06 -16.09 10.42
CA ALA A 8 -2.84 -16.48 11.60
C ALA A 8 -3.21 -17.97 11.62
N CYS A 9 -3.41 -18.60 10.45
CA CYS A 9 -3.71 -20.02 10.34
C CYS A 9 -2.58 -20.95 10.83
N LEU A 10 -1.35 -20.44 10.95
CA LEU A 10 -0.17 -21.19 11.40
C LEU A 10 0.38 -20.67 12.73
N ALA A 11 -0.25 -19.66 13.34
CA ALA A 11 0.19 -19.05 14.58
C ALA A 11 -0.66 -19.58 15.75
N PRO A 12 -0.14 -20.51 16.59
CA PRO A 12 -0.89 -21.00 17.73
C PRO A 12 -1.14 -19.88 18.74
N VAL A 13 -2.35 -19.82 19.30
CA VAL A 13 -2.71 -18.80 20.31
C VAL A 13 -1.74 -18.78 21.49
N ALA A 14 -1.25 -19.95 21.91
CA ALA A 14 -0.27 -20.07 22.99
C ALA A 14 1.06 -19.32 22.70
N ALA A 15 1.44 -19.18 21.44
CA ALA A 15 2.66 -18.44 21.05
C ALA A 15 2.44 -16.91 21.04
N MET A 16 1.20 -16.43 21.19
CA MET A 16 0.87 -15.01 21.17
C MET A 16 0.91 -14.36 22.56
N HIS A 17 1.32 -15.11 23.59
CA HIS A 17 1.42 -14.58 24.94
C HIS A 17 2.38 -13.38 25.00
N GLY A 18 1.95 -12.27 25.60
CA GLY A 18 2.74 -11.04 25.70
C GLY A 18 2.77 -10.19 24.43
N LEU A 19 2.10 -10.60 23.35
CA LEU A 19 2.05 -9.86 22.08
C LEU A 19 0.70 -9.15 21.91
N ALA A 20 0.71 -8.07 21.11
CA ALA A 20 -0.49 -7.38 20.67
C ALA A 20 -0.83 -7.80 19.23
N VAL A 21 -2.00 -8.40 19.03
CA VAL A 21 -2.49 -8.80 17.71
C VAL A 21 -3.41 -7.73 17.15
N THR A 22 -3.15 -7.30 15.91
CA THR A 22 -3.98 -6.35 15.17
C THR A 22 -4.51 -7.02 13.91
N THR A 23 -5.82 -6.94 13.67
CA THR A 23 -6.49 -7.44 12.45
C THR A 23 -6.99 -6.26 11.61
N VAL A 24 -7.57 -6.54 10.44
CA VAL A 24 -8.06 -5.51 9.52
C VAL A 24 -9.13 -4.62 10.15
N GLU A 25 -9.94 -5.15 11.06
CA GLU A 25 -10.96 -4.41 11.79
C GLU A 25 -10.35 -3.49 12.86
N GLY A 26 -9.14 -3.79 13.33
CA GLY A 26 -8.41 -2.99 14.32
C GLY A 26 -7.80 -1.72 13.76
N ILE A 27 -7.67 -1.61 12.43
CA ILE A 27 -7.12 -0.43 11.73
C ILE A 27 -8.22 0.42 11.07
N GLY A 28 -9.46 -0.08 11.01
CA GLY A 28 -10.60 0.64 10.43
C GLY A 28 -11.80 -0.26 10.16
N SER A 29 -12.97 0.33 9.93
CA SER A 29 -14.20 -0.41 9.60
C SER A 29 -15.14 0.46 8.76
N THR A 30 -15.89 -0.16 7.84
CA THR A 30 -16.89 0.54 7.02
C THR A 30 -18.31 0.46 7.56
N ARG A 31 -18.63 -0.49 8.46
CA ARG A 31 -19.97 -0.86 9.00
C ARG A 31 -21.15 -0.99 8.01
N THR A 32 -21.05 -0.61 6.73
CA THR A 32 -21.99 -0.94 5.67
C THR A 32 -21.27 -1.14 4.33
N ARG A 33 -21.35 -2.39 3.86
CA ARG A 33 -21.04 -2.89 2.51
C ARG A 33 -19.58 -3.14 2.16
N LEU A 34 -19.35 -4.36 1.67
CA LEU A 34 -18.28 -4.69 0.72
C LEU A 34 -18.95 -5.40 -0.47
N HIS A 35 -18.75 -4.87 -1.67
CA HIS A 35 -19.15 -5.50 -2.93
C HIS A 35 -17.88 -6.04 -3.63
N ALA A 36 -18.02 -7.19 -4.31
CA ALA A 36 -17.00 -8.03 -4.97
C ALA A 36 -16.16 -8.97 -4.06
N CYS A 37 -15.49 -9.94 -4.71
CA CYS A 37 -14.74 -11.11 -4.19
C CYS A 37 -13.53 -10.79 -3.28
N GLY A 38 -13.55 -9.71 -2.50
CA GLY A 38 -12.48 -9.14 -1.68
C GLY A 38 -11.91 -10.00 -0.54
N PHE A 39 -11.93 -11.32 -0.70
CA PHE A 39 -11.44 -12.31 0.26
C PHE A 39 -9.94 -12.17 0.55
N CYS A 40 -9.12 -11.83 -0.47
CA CYS A 40 -7.69 -11.61 -0.28
C CYS A 40 -7.36 -10.21 0.27
N THR A 41 -8.32 -9.26 0.24
CA THR A 41 -8.09 -7.86 0.60
C THR A 41 -7.61 -7.69 2.04
N PRO A 42 -8.19 -8.36 3.06
CA PRO A 42 -7.68 -8.27 4.43
C PRO A 42 -6.19 -8.60 4.56
N GLY A 43 -5.73 -9.70 3.94
CA GLY A 43 -4.32 -10.09 4.00
C GLY A 43 -3.39 -9.07 3.34
N ILE A 44 -3.77 -8.60 2.15
CA ILE A 44 -3.02 -7.58 1.39
C ILE A 44 -2.93 -6.27 2.18
N VAL A 45 -4.04 -5.82 2.77
CA VAL A 45 -4.09 -4.61 3.59
C VAL A 45 -3.20 -4.76 4.82
N MET A 46 -3.26 -5.87 5.54
CA MET A 46 -2.44 -6.08 6.73
C MET A 46 -0.94 -6.19 6.44
N SER A 47 -0.56 -6.75 5.28
CA SER A 47 0.83 -6.73 4.81
C SER A 47 1.34 -5.31 4.55
N MET A 48 0.57 -4.50 3.82
CA MET A 48 0.95 -3.11 3.55
C MET A 48 0.96 -2.26 4.83
N TYR A 49 -0.04 -2.45 5.70
CA TYR A 49 -0.11 -1.80 7.00
C TYR A 49 1.14 -2.07 7.84
N THR A 50 1.55 -3.33 7.95
CA THR A 50 2.77 -3.71 8.69
C THR A 50 4.01 -3.03 8.11
N LEU A 51 4.12 -2.98 6.78
CA LEU A 51 5.24 -2.30 6.11
C LEU A 51 5.28 -0.80 6.45
N LEU A 52 4.13 -0.11 6.40
CA LEU A 52 4.03 1.32 6.76
C LEU A 52 4.39 1.58 8.22
N ARG A 53 4.00 0.69 9.14
CA ARG A 53 4.33 0.78 10.57
C ARG A 53 5.83 0.68 10.84
N ASN A 54 6.59 0.02 9.98
CA ASN A 54 8.03 -0.16 10.14
C ASN A 54 8.86 0.87 9.37
N THR A 55 8.48 1.20 8.13
CA THR A 55 9.33 1.97 7.21
C THR A 55 8.83 3.39 6.98
N GLY A 56 7.56 3.70 7.27
CA GLY A 56 6.94 5.01 7.08
C GLY A 56 6.77 5.42 5.61
N ARG A 57 7.88 5.43 4.85
CA ARG A 57 7.96 5.66 3.40
C ARG A 57 8.67 4.49 2.71
N PRO A 58 7.95 3.42 2.34
CA PRO A 58 8.56 2.27 1.68
C PRO A 58 8.99 2.55 0.24
N THR A 59 9.90 1.73 -0.28
CA THR A 59 10.23 1.67 -1.70
C THR A 59 9.27 0.73 -2.45
N LEU A 60 9.36 0.69 -3.78
CA LEU A 60 8.61 -0.29 -4.58
C LEU A 60 9.09 -1.73 -4.34
N GLU A 61 10.36 -1.93 -4.02
CA GLU A 61 10.93 -3.25 -3.70
C GLU A 61 10.41 -3.77 -2.36
N ASP A 62 10.29 -2.87 -1.36
CA ASP A 62 9.67 -3.22 -0.08
C ASP A 62 8.21 -3.63 -0.26
N LEU A 63 7.48 -2.93 -1.13
CA LEU A 63 6.09 -3.23 -1.45
C LEU A 63 5.93 -4.62 -2.09
N ASP A 64 6.77 -4.94 -3.08
CA ASP A 64 6.76 -6.26 -3.73
C ASP A 64 7.06 -7.36 -2.70
N THR A 65 8.10 -7.16 -1.88
CA THR A 65 8.49 -8.08 -0.80
C THR A 65 7.35 -8.31 0.19
N ALA A 66 6.66 -7.26 0.63
CA ALA A 66 5.55 -7.36 1.57
C ALA A 66 4.34 -8.14 1.01
N LEU A 67 4.20 -8.21 -0.31
CA LEU A 67 3.09 -8.87 -0.99
C LEU A 67 3.38 -10.29 -1.48
N GLN A 68 4.64 -10.78 -1.41
CA GLN A 68 5.02 -12.12 -1.86
C GLN A 68 4.18 -13.25 -1.25
N GLY A 69 3.70 -13.08 0.00
CA GLY A 69 2.85 -14.05 0.69
C GLY A 69 1.35 -13.93 0.39
N ASN A 70 0.91 -12.94 -0.40
CA ASN A 70 -0.50 -12.65 -0.62
C ASN A 70 -0.95 -13.06 -2.02
N LEU A 71 -1.87 -14.02 -2.10
CA LEU A 71 -2.43 -14.49 -3.37
C LEU A 71 -3.72 -13.77 -3.75
N CYS A 72 -3.78 -13.23 -4.97
CA CYS A 72 -4.99 -12.65 -5.54
C CYS A 72 -5.28 -13.22 -6.93
N ARG A 73 -6.46 -13.83 -7.11
CA ARG A 73 -6.86 -14.41 -8.40
C ARG A 73 -7.62 -13.44 -9.30
N CYS A 74 -8.24 -12.40 -8.74
CA CYS A 74 -9.19 -11.56 -9.47
C CYS A 74 -8.54 -10.36 -10.16
N THR A 75 -7.58 -9.69 -9.52
CA THR A 75 -7.11 -8.35 -9.95
C THR A 75 -5.87 -8.37 -10.84
N GLY A 76 -5.13 -9.47 -10.86
CA GLY A 76 -3.83 -9.53 -11.53
C GLY A 76 -2.78 -8.58 -10.94
N TYR A 77 -2.95 -8.17 -9.67
CA TYR A 77 -2.05 -7.31 -8.87
C TYR A 77 -1.84 -5.87 -9.31
N ARG A 78 -1.92 -5.55 -10.61
CA ARG A 78 -1.67 -4.20 -11.12
C ARG A 78 -2.42 -3.10 -10.34
N PRO A 79 -3.75 -3.16 -10.14
CA PRO A 79 -4.45 -2.10 -9.41
C PRO A 79 -4.09 -2.03 -7.91
N ILE A 80 -3.65 -3.15 -7.31
CA ILE A 80 -3.19 -3.17 -5.90
C ILE A 80 -1.87 -2.41 -5.78
N LEU A 81 -0.91 -2.73 -6.66
CA LEU A 81 0.41 -2.07 -6.67
C LEU A 81 0.28 -0.58 -7.00
N GLU A 82 -0.54 -0.23 -8.00
CA GLU A 82 -0.79 1.16 -8.37
C GLU A 82 -1.46 1.96 -7.24
N GLY A 83 -2.39 1.35 -6.50
CA GLY A 83 -3.02 1.95 -5.33
C GLY A 83 -2.01 2.22 -4.22
N PHE A 84 -1.15 1.26 -3.88
CA PHE A 84 -0.17 1.42 -2.81
C PHE A 84 1.03 2.30 -3.17
N ARG A 85 1.28 2.52 -4.46
CA ARG A 85 2.39 3.36 -4.92
C ARG A 85 2.35 4.78 -4.35
N VAL A 86 1.17 5.29 -4.00
CA VAL A 86 1.00 6.62 -3.38
C VAL A 86 1.74 6.77 -2.04
N PHE A 87 2.04 5.66 -1.37
CA PHE A 87 2.79 5.66 -0.11
C PHE A 87 4.30 5.54 -0.30
N THR A 88 4.78 5.38 -1.53
CA THR A 88 6.21 5.14 -1.81
C THR A 88 7.00 6.44 -2.01
N GLU A 89 8.25 6.47 -1.57
CA GLU A 89 9.15 7.63 -1.80
C GLU A 89 9.26 8.02 -3.28
N ASP A 90 9.19 7.01 -4.12
CA ASP A 90 9.31 7.06 -5.57
C ASP A 90 8.14 7.79 -6.25
N TRP A 91 7.00 7.87 -5.57
CA TRP A 91 5.86 8.66 -5.99
C TRP A 91 6.00 10.13 -5.56
N GLU A 92 6.41 10.39 -4.32
CA GLU A 92 6.66 11.76 -3.82
C GLU A 92 7.72 12.48 -4.67
N ARG A 93 8.82 11.79 -5.01
CA ARG A 93 9.88 12.34 -5.88
C ARG A 93 9.36 12.67 -7.29
N ARG A 94 8.49 11.84 -7.86
CA ARG A 94 7.93 12.06 -9.21
C ARG A 94 6.89 13.20 -9.21
N GLN A 95 6.07 13.34 -8.16
CA GLN A 95 5.17 14.49 -8.02
C GLN A 95 5.94 15.80 -7.82
N ALA A 96 6.99 15.80 -7.00
CA ALA A 96 7.86 16.96 -6.81
C ALA A 96 8.61 17.36 -8.10
N ALA A 97 9.03 16.38 -8.91
CA ALA A 97 9.69 16.62 -10.20
C ALA A 97 8.71 17.11 -11.30
N GLN A 98 7.44 16.67 -11.29
CA GLN A 98 6.41 17.18 -12.21
C GLN A 98 6.09 18.67 -11.98
N TYR A 99 6.19 19.16 -10.74
CA TYR A 99 5.95 20.57 -10.41
C TYR A 99 7.10 21.52 -10.80
N THR A 100 8.30 20.99 -11.05
CA THR A 100 9.49 21.80 -11.39
C THR A 100 9.86 21.73 -12.87
N ASN A 101 9.48 20.67 -13.58
CA ASN A 101 9.66 20.55 -15.02
C ASN A 101 8.33 20.20 -15.68
N GLY A 102 7.61 21.22 -16.14
CA GLY A 102 6.54 21.04 -17.12
C GLY A 102 7.07 20.26 -18.32
N SER A 103 6.45 19.12 -18.60
CA SER A 103 6.64 18.29 -19.80
C SER A 103 8.09 18.03 -20.22
N VAL A 104 8.75 17.04 -19.61
CA VAL A 104 9.87 16.39 -20.30
C VAL A 104 9.29 15.27 -21.16
N ASN A 105 9.08 15.57 -22.43
CA ASN A 105 8.82 14.63 -23.51
C ASN A 105 9.67 13.37 -23.33
N GLY A 106 9.03 12.26 -22.97
CA GLY A 106 9.66 10.95 -23.03
C GLY A 106 10.08 10.68 -24.47
N SER A 107 11.38 10.80 -24.75
CA SER A 107 11.96 10.51 -26.06
C SER A 107 11.76 9.03 -26.39
N CYS A 108 10.65 8.74 -27.05
CA CYS A 108 10.41 7.47 -27.69
C CYS A 108 11.37 7.36 -28.88
N GLY A 109 12.12 6.27 -28.98
CA GLY A 109 13.12 6.04 -30.05
C GLY A 109 12.55 6.00 -31.48
N MET A 110 11.24 6.22 -31.66
CA MET A 110 10.57 6.36 -32.95
C MET A 110 10.54 7.81 -33.47
N GLY A 111 10.98 8.80 -32.68
CA GLY A 111 10.98 10.22 -33.07
C GLY A 111 9.60 10.69 -33.54
N ASP A 112 9.56 11.42 -34.65
CA ASP A 112 8.33 11.98 -35.25
C ASP A 112 7.35 10.90 -35.76
N LYS A 113 7.74 9.62 -35.78
CA LYS A 113 6.87 8.49 -36.14
C LYS A 113 6.30 7.76 -34.92
N CYS A 114 6.48 8.29 -33.72
CA CYS A 114 5.89 7.71 -32.52
C CYS A 114 4.35 7.72 -32.64
N CYS A 115 3.71 6.58 -32.38
CA CYS A 115 2.26 6.49 -32.33
C CYS A 115 1.62 7.37 -31.25
N LYS A 116 2.41 7.85 -30.27
CA LYS A 116 2.00 8.87 -29.29
C LYS A 116 2.07 10.31 -29.82
N VAL A 117 2.74 10.55 -30.96
CA VAL A 117 2.93 11.89 -31.55
C VAL A 117 1.96 12.12 -32.71
N ASN A 118 1.67 11.08 -33.50
CA ASN A 118 0.83 11.18 -34.71
C ASN A 118 -0.46 10.34 -34.68
N GLY A 119 -0.74 9.63 -33.59
CA GLY A 119 -2.03 8.98 -33.40
C GLY A 119 -3.05 9.99 -32.90
N THR A 120 -4.14 10.19 -33.64
CA THR A 120 -5.43 10.64 -33.11
C THR A 120 -6.01 9.56 -32.19
N VAL A 121 -5.24 9.15 -31.20
CA VAL A 121 -5.73 8.39 -30.07
C VAL A 121 -5.98 9.46 -29.05
N ASP A 122 -7.25 9.78 -28.85
CA ASP A 122 -7.75 10.46 -27.67
C ASP A 122 -7.40 9.57 -26.47
N HIS A 123 -6.12 9.56 -26.09
CA HIS A 123 -5.73 9.20 -24.75
C HIS A 123 -6.06 10.42 -23.91
N GLU A 124 -7.36 10.59 -23.65
CA GLU A 124 -7.76 11.08 -22.35
C GLU A 124 -6.93 10.25 -21.36
N ASP A 125 -6.03 10.90 -20.63
CA ASP A 125 -5.42 10.32 -19.43
C ASP A 125 -6.58 10.10 -18.45
N GLU A 126 -7.44 9.10 -18.71
CA GLU A 126 -8.51 8.69 -17.83
C GLU A 126 -7.86 8.04 -16.62
N GLN A 127 -7.45 8.88 -15.68
CA GLN A 127 -7.05 8.43 -14.36
C GLN A 127 -8.25 7.70 -13.76
N LEU A 128 -8.11 6.39 -13.57
CA LEU A 128 -9.15 5.50 -13.04
C LEU A 128 -9.66 5.89 -11.65
N PHE A 129 -8.90 6.75 -10.94
CA PHE A 129 -9.25 7.27 -9.63
C PHE A 129 -8.57 8.62 -9.40
N ASP A 130 -9.26 9.50 -8.68
CA ASP A 130 -8.74 10.79 -8.27
C ASP A 130 -7.91 10.65 -6.98
N LYS A 131 -6.60 10.75 -7.13
CA LYS A 131 -5.64 10.62 -6.01
C LYS A 131 -5.73 11.77 -5.01
N SER A 132 -6.27 12.92 -5.40
CA SER A 132 -6.40 14.08 -4.51
C SER A 132 -7.43 13.86 -3.39
N GLN A 133 -8.33 12.91 -3.58
CA GLN A 133 -9.35 12.53 -2.59
C GLN A 133 -8.80 11.62 -1.48
N PHE A 134 -7.56 11.13 -1.61
CA PHE A 134 -6.97 10.27 -0.60
C PHE A 134 -6.55 11.07 0.62
N VAL A 135 -6.99 10.60 1.81
CA VAL A 135 -6.58 11.19 3.08
C VAL A 135 -5.10 10.88 3.31
N PRO A 136 -4.26 11.89 3.63
CA PRO A 136 -2.86 11.67 3.94
C PRO A 136 -2.69 10.71 5.12
N TYR A 137 -1.67 9.86 5.04
CA TYR A 137 -1.32 8.95 6.13
C TYR A 137 -0.72 9.73 7.31
N ASP A 138 -1.31 9.58 8.50
CA ASP A 138 -0.82 10.15 9.76
C ASP A 138 -0.41 9.02 10.72
N PRO A 139 0.91 8.74 10.88
CA PRO A 139 1.41 7.70 11.76
C PRO A 139 1.06 7.90 13.24
N THR A 140 0.66 9.11 13.65
CA THR A 140 0.34 9.42 15.06
C THR A 140 -1.03 8.93 15.48
N GLN A 141 -1.93 8.66 14.52
CA GLN A 141 -3.29 8.16 14.77
C GLN A 141 -3.34 6.63 14.82
N GLU A 142 -2.20 5.96 14.74
CA GLU A 142 -2.10 4.51 14.80
C GLU A 142 -2.42 3.97 16.20
N PRO A 143 -3.01 2.76 16.30
CA PRO A 143 -3.29 2.13 17.59
C PRO A 143 -2.03 2.07 18.47
N ILE A 144 -2.15 2.63 19.68
CA ILE A 144 -1.08 2.61 20.66
C ILE A 144 -0.83 1.17 21.12
N PHE A 145 0.44 0.85 21.36
CA PHE A 145 0.78 -0.45 21.95
C PHE A 145 0.22 -0.54 23.38
N PRO A 146 -0.52 -1.61 23.73
CA PRO A 146 -1.16 -1.78 25.04
C PRO A 146 -0.17 -1.58 26.20
N PRO A 147 -0.40 -0.60 27.10
CA PRO A 147 0.50 -0.33 28.21
C PRO A 147 0.74 -1.54 29.13
N GLU A 148 -0.26 -2.40 29.30
CA GLU A 148 -0.21 -3.60 30.14
C GLU A 148 0.86 -4.59 29.68
N LEU A 149 1.15 -4.62 28.37
CA LEU A 149 2.16 -5.49 27.77
C LEU A 149 3.57 -4.89 27.78
N LYS A 150 3.72 -3.61 28.14
CA LYS A 150 5.06 -2.96 28.23
C LYS A 150 5.79 -3.29 29.52
N VAL A 151 5.04 -3.67 30.57
CA VAL A 151 5.59 -3.88 31.92
C VAL A 151 6.18 -5.28 32.07
N THR A 152 5.68 -6.25 31.30
CA THR A 152 6.04 -7.68 31.40
C THR A 152 7.37 -8.05 30.73
N SER A 153 7.98 -7.18 29.92
CA SER A 153 9.27 -7.42 29.27
C SER A 153 10.50 -7.07 30.12
N SER A 154 10.31 -6.71 31.39
CA SER A 154 11.36 -6.20 32.29
C SER A 154 11.70 -7.14 33.45
N THR A 155 11.46 -8.46 33.32
CA THR A 155 11.80 -9.46 34.35
C THR A 155 12.49 -10.67 33.73
#